data_AF-A0A7V9NZ42-F1
#
_entry.id   AF-A0A7V9NZ42-F1
#
_cell.length_a   1.000
_cell.length_b   1.000
_cell.length_c   1.000
_cell.angle_alpha   90.00
_cell.angle_beta   90.00
_cell.angle_gamma   90.00
#
_symmetry.space_group_name_H-M   'P 1'
#
loop_
_entity.id
_entity.type
_entity.pdbx_description
1 polymer ?
#
loop_
_entity_poly.entity_id
_entity_poly.type
_entity_poly.pdbx_seq_one_letter_code
_entity_poly.pdbx_strand_id
1 'polypeptide(L)'
;MNRLKLIAFLFLSLHYCYSQQITIHFKGKIFTEKNSAIGGANIHVVQDEFLSSSTQADVDGNYNLYLPLNREFDITVSKEGYVQKKYFVSTKGIKENQVMPKFPDYVADVVLFTRYEGVDYSLFDQPINKYSYNPKNNNIDYDEAYLKDMKAAMKEVQKAEQEVIKAAREKELADKKLAKQSKVGYIPQRKPAIASTSVQNSDKTIVISNTVVNKKALTPNVLALLAKYQPGVTEEIIQGKNVYIIQRILVKEEEVWIYQKKIFNWGGVACFRDNESITEGIFDQETSANLNPSFNTTVSSK
;
A
#
# COMPACT_ATOMS: atom_id res chain seq x y z
N MET A 1 -19.76 -72.15 1.06
CA MET A 1 -21.05 -72.12 1.77
C MET A 1 -20.88 -71.21 2.98
N ASN A 2 -21.60 -70.08 2.97
CA ASN A 2 -21.56 -69.00 3.95
C ASN A 2 -21.83 -69.46 5.39
N ARG A 3 -21.27 -68.73 6.38
CA ARG A 3 -21.87 -68.01 7.56
C ARG A 3 -20.68 -67.75 8.52
N LEU A 4 -20.40 -66.59 9.13
CA LEU A 4 -21.25 -65.59 9.77
C LEU A 4 -20.38 -64.35 10.08
N LYS A 5 -20.88 -63.13 9.81
CA LYS A 5 -20.26 -61.85 10.15
C LYS A 5 -20.63 -61.45 11.59
N LEU A 6 -19.69 -60.91 12.38
CA LEU A 6 -19.94 -59.99 13.51
C LEU A 6 -18.62 -59.24 13.82
N ILE A 7 -18.38 -58.06 13.23
CA ILE A 7 -18.65 -56.72 13.81
C ILE A 7 -18.05 -56.53 15.21
N ALA A 8 -16.89 -55.89 15.27
CA ALA A 8 -16.58 -54.83 16.24
C ALA A 8 -15.47 -53.96 15.66
N PHE A 9 -15.86 -53.16 14.68
CA PHE A 9 -15.12 -52.03 14.16
C PHE A 9 -15.07 -50.99 15.28
N LEU A 10 -14.07 -51.10 16.18
CA LEU A 10 -13.81 -50.07 17.18
C LEU A 10 -13.20 -48.88 16.42
N PHE A 11 -14.08 -48.07 15.83
CA PHE A 11 -13.82 -46.66 15.59
C PHE A 11 -13.35 -46.08 16.94
N LEU A 12 -12.03 -46.03 17.14
CA LEU A 12 -11.44 -45.15 18.13
C LEU A 12 -11.76 -43.75 17.62
N SER A 13 -12.94 -43.26 18.03
CA SER A 13 -13.36 -41.89 17.88
C SER A 13 -12.27 -41.04 18.49
N LEU A 14 -11.44 -40.47 17.62
CA LEU A 14 -10.69 -39.27 17.90
C LEU A 14 -11.73 -38.24 18.31
N HIS A 15 -11.94 -38.14 19.61
CA HIS A 15 -12.62 -37.01 20.22
C HIS A 15 -11.68 -35.83 20.02
N TYR A 16 -11.75 -35.22 18.83
CA TYR A 16 -11.44 -33.81 18.67
C TYR A 16 -12.48 -33.08 19.53
N CYS A 17 -12.23 -33.05 20.83
CA CYS A 17 -12.86 -32.09 21.71
C CYS A 17 -12.32 -30.74 21.23
N TYR A 18 -13.06 -30.13 20.28
CA TYR A 18 -12.94 -28.71 20.01
C TYR A 18 -13.37 -28.01 21.30
N SER A 19 -12.44 -27.85 22.24
CA SER A 19 -12.62 -26.87 23.29
C SER A 19 -12.79 -25.52 22.59
N GLN A 20 -13.95 -24.89 22.77
CA GLN A 20 -14.16 -23.54 22.28
C GLN A 20 -13.20 -22.65 23.06
N GLN A 21 -12.14 -22.20 22.37
CA GLN A 21 -11.17 -21.30 22.98
C GLN A 21 -11.91 -20.03 23.41
N ILE A 22 -11.85 -19.72 24.70
CA ILE A 22 -12.52 -18.54 25.25
C ILE A 22 -11.79 -17.29 24.75
N THR A 23 -12.56 -16.34 24.24
CA THR A 23 -12.06 -15.12 23.64
C THR A 23 -12.78 -13.89 24.17
N ILE A 24 -12.07 -12.77 24.17
CA ILE A 24 -12.63 -11.44 24.29
C ILE A 24 -12.97 -10.92 22.90
N HIS A 25 -14.18 -10.38 22.74
CA HIS A 25 -14.65 -9.84 21.47
C HIS A 25 -14.35 -8.34 21.38
N PHE A 26 -13.53 -7.98 20.39
CA PHE A 26 -13.31 -6.61 19.96
C PHE A 26 -13.99 -6.40 18.61
N LYS A 27 -14.70 -5.28 18.48
CA LYS A 27 -15.29 -4.83 17.22
C LYS A 27 -14.91 -3.39 16.96
N GLY A 28 -14.97 -2.97 15.70
CA GLY A 28 -14.76 -1.57 15.39
C GLY A 28 -15.11 -1.25 13.96
N LYS A 29 -15.09 0.04 13.66
CA LYS A 29 -15.25 0.57 12.32
C LYS A 29 -13.99 1.32 11.89
N ILE A 30 -13.60 1.12 10.64
CA ILE A 30 -12.49 1.79 9.99
C ILE A 30 -13.05 2.85 9.05
N PHE A 31 -12.65 4.10 9.26
CA PHE A 31 -13.15 5.24 8.49
C PHE A 31 -12.10 6.32 8.30
N THR A 32 -12.36 7.23 7.37
CA THR A 32 -11.53 8.41 7.12
C THR A 32 -11.85 9.53 8.12
N GLU A 33 -11.04 10.58 8.18
CA GLU A 33 -11.33 11.78 8.98
C GLU A 33 -12.65 12.47 8.60
N LYS A 34 -13.18 12.18 7.41
CA LYS A 34 -14.47 12.67 6.91
C LYS A 34 -15.62 11.69 7.20
N ASN A 35 -15.42 10.73 8.11
CA ASN A 35 -16.38 9.69 8.49
C ASN A 35 -16.82 8.79 7.33
N SER A 36 -16.03 8.68 6.26
CA SER A 36 -16.30 7.74 5.17
C SER A 36 -15.74 6.37 5.52
N ALA A 37 -16.56 5.32 5.43
CA ALA A 37 -16.14 3.94 5.69
C ALA A 37 -15.01 3.50 4.74
N ILE A 38 -14.08 2.68 5.25
CA ILE A 38 -12.98 2.10 4.48
C ILE A 38 -13.11 0.58 4.47
N GLY A 39 -13.77 0.05 3.44
CA GLY A 39 -13.87 -1.39 3.25
C GLY A 39 -12.60 -2.06 2.74
N GLY A 40 -12.42 -3.34 3.08
CA GLY A 40 -11.26 -4.12 2.69
C GLY A 40 -9.93 -3.57 3.20
N ALA A 41 -9.95 -2.82 4.30
CA ALA A 41 -8.73 -2.51 5.05
C ALA A 41 -8.22 -3.80 5.69
N ASN A 42 -6.89 -3.99 5.71
CA ASN A 42 -6.26 -5.14 6.33
C ASN A 42 -6.11 -4.91 7.84
N ILE A 43 -6.49 -5.90 8.64
CA ILE A 43 -6.25 -5.97 10.06
C ILE A 43 -5.28 -7.13 10.28
N HIS A 44 -4.05 -6.82 10.69
CA HIS A 44 -3.02 -7.79 11.04
C HIS A 44 -2.88 -7.87 12.55
N VAL A 45 -2.94 -9.07 13.12
CA VAL A 45 -2.89 -9.31 14.56
C VAL A 45 -1.67 -10.16 14.85
N VAL A 46 -0.69 -9.59 15.56
CA VAL A 46 0.46 -10.33 16.09
C VAL A 46 0.18 -10.67 17.54
N GLN A 47 0.22 -11.95 17.87
CA GLN A 47 0.00 -12.50 19.21
C GLN A 47 1.34 -12.99 19.79
N ASP A 48 1.64 -12.59 21.01
CA ASP A 48 2.85 -12.98 21.77
C ASP A 48 4.13 -12.90 20.90
N GLU A 49 4.27 -11.81 20.12
CA GLU A 49 5.40 -11.48 19.21
C GLU A 49 5.62 -12.39 17.99
N PHE A 50 5.00 -13.57 17.89
CA PHE A 50 5.31 -14.55 16.83
C PHE A 50 4.11 -15.10 16.07
N LEU A 51 2.94 -15.22 16.69
CA LEU A 51 1.78 -15.80 16.01
C LEU A 51 0.97 -14.71 15.33
N SER A 52 1.02 -14.67 14.00
CA SER A 52 0.27 -13.67 13.23
C SER A 52 -0.99 -14.25 12.60
N SER A 53 -2.09 -13.48 12.64
CA SER A 53 -3.27 -13.71 11.80
C SER A 53 -3.66 -12.41 11.08
N SER A 54 -4.47 -12.52 10.04
CA SER A 54 -4.97 -11.35 9.31
C SER A 54 -6.42 -11.54 8.90
N THR A 55 -7.17 -10.45 8.92
CA THR A 55 -8.53 -10.36 8.41
C THR A 55 -8.71 -9.04 7.66
N GLN A 56 -9.87 -8.84 7.07
CA GLN A 56 -10.23 -7.59 6.40
C GLN A 56 -11.54 -7.05 6.94
N ALA A 57 -11.66 -5.72 6.95
CA ALA A 57 -12.93 -5.08 7.21
C ALA A 57 -13.92 -5.35 6.07
N ASP A 58 -15.20 -5.42 6.42
CA ASP A 58 -16.30 -5.55 5.46
C ASP A 58 -16.46 -4.29 4.59
N VAL A 59 -17.44 -4.29 3.70
CA VAL A 59 -17.71 -3.15 2.78
C VAL A 59 -18.05 -1.85 3.50
N ASP A 60 -18.59 -1.95 4.72
CA ASP A 60 -18.98 -0.83 5.57
C ASP A 60 -17.86 -0.42 6.54
N GLY A 61 -16.68 -1.03 6.41
CA GLY A 61 -15.50 -0.79 7.23
C GLY A 61 -15.54 -1.44 8.61
N ASN A 62 -16.52 -2.31 8.89
CA ASN A 62 -16.60 -2.99 10.18
C ASN A 62 -15.66 -4.18 10.24
N TYR A 63 -15.15 -4.49 11.43
CA TYR A 63 -14.34 -5.67 11.68
C TYR A 63 -14.63 -6.25 13.07
N ASN A 64 -14.31 -7.53 13.24
CA ASN A 64 -14.47 -8.27 14.49
C ASN A 64 -13.20 -9.08 14.76
N LEU A 65 -12.74 -9.08 16.00
CA LEU A 65 -11.59 -9.83 16.49
C LEU A 65 -12.00 -10.62 17.73
N TYR A 66 -11.62 -11.90 17.75
CA TYR A 66 -11.87 -12.81 18.87
C TYR A 66 -10.53 -13.16 19.51
N LEU A 67 -10.16 -12.40 20.54
CA LEU A 67 -8.82 -12.42 21.14
C LEU A 67 -8.75 -13.41 22.32
N PRO A 68 -7.89 -14.44 22.25
CA PRO A 68 -7.76 -15.43 23.33
C PRO A 68 -7.31 -14.82 24.66
N LEU A 69 -7.66 -15.47 25.77
CA LEU A 69 -7.24 -15.03 27.11
C LEU A 69 -5.73 -15.20 27.36
N ASN A 70 -5.22 -14.43 28.32
CA ASN A 70 -3.85 -14.51 28.85
C ASN A 70 -2.74 -14.28 27.82
N ARG A 71 -2.97 -13.35 26.89
CA ARG A 71 -2.06 -13.04 25.79
C ARG A 71 -1.98 -11.55 25.52
N GLU A 72 -1.00 -11.18 24.71
CA GLU A 72 -0.82 -9.82 24.21
C GLU A 72 -0.92 -9.78 22.69
N PHE A 73 -1.54 -8.72 22.19
CA PHE A 73 -1.86 -8.54 20.78
C PHE A 73 -1.43 -7.15 20.32
N ASP A 74 -0.59 -7.10 19.30
CA ASP A 74 -0.35 -5.91 18.49
C ASP A 74 -1.24 -5.99 17.25
N ILE A 75 -2.24 -5.10 17.19
CA ILE A 75 -3.15 -5.02 16.06
C ILE A 75 -2.74 -3.86 15.18
N THR A 76 -2.46 -4.15 13.91
CA THR A 76 -2.14 -3.15 12.88
C THR A 76 -3.26 -3.08 11.86
N VAL A 77 -3.80 -1.88 11.64
CA VAL A 77 -4.80 -1.60 10.63
C VAL A 77 -4.16 -0.81 9.48
N SER A 78 -4.34 -1.29 8.25
CA SER A 78 -3.71 -0.70 7.07
C SER A 78 -4.61 -0.72 5.83
N LYS A 79 -4.43 0.27 4.96
CA LYS A 79 -5.04 0.36 3.63
C LYS A 79 -4.08 1.12 2.73
N GLU A 80 -3.96 0.71 1.47
CA GLU A 80 -3.15 1.43 0.48
C GLU A 80 -3.56 2.90 0.38
N GLY A 81 -2.57 3.81 0.32
CA GLY A 81 -2.79 5.25 0.30
C GLY A 81 -3.09 5.88 1.67
N TYR A 82 -3.19 5.07 2.73
CA TYR A 82 -3.44 5.54 4.08
C TYR A 82 -2.26 5.28 5.01
N VAL A 83 -2.17 6.10 6.06
CA VAL A 83 -1.27 5.93 7.19
C VAL A 83 -1.79 4.82 8.07
N GLN A 84 -1.03 3.75 8.22
CA GLN A 84 -1.37 2.63 9.11
C GLN A 84 -1.53 3.11 10.55
N LYS A 85 -2.34 2.39 11.32
CA LYS A 85 -2.52 2.63 12.76
C LYS A 85 -2.35 1.33 13.52
N LYS A 86 -1.81 1.43 14.73
CA LYS A 86 -1.68 0.29 15.64
C LYS A 86 -2.49 0.52 16.90
N TYR A 87 -3.01 -0.53 17.50
CA TYR A 87 -3.45 -0.50 18.89
C TYR A 87 -3.09 -1.83 19.56
N PHE A 88 -2.93 -1.78 20.87
CA PHE A 88 -2.46 -2.91 21.66
C PHE A 88 -3.58 -3.41 22.57
N VAL A 89 -3.71 -4.72 22.70
CA VAL A 89 -4.64 -5.35 23.64
C VAL A 89 -3.90 -6.38 24.48
N SER A 90 -4.04 -6.30 25.80
CA SER A 90 -3.62 -7.34 26.74
C SER A 90 -4.83 -7.99 27.40
N THR A 91 -4.98 -9.30 27.23
CA THR A 91 -5.97 -10.14 27.92
C THR A 91 -5.35 -10.86 29.13
N LYS A 92 -4.12 -10.51 29.52
CA LYS A 92 -3.45 -11.05 30.70
C LYS A 92 -4.22 -10.74 31.99
N GLY A 93 -4.32 -11.74 32.85
CA GLY A 93 -4.97 -11.61 34.16
C GLY A 93 -6.48 -11.89 34.14
N ILE A 94 -7.08 -12.07 32.96
CA ILE A 94 -8.46 -12.53 32.82
C ILE A 94 -8.50 -14.03 33.08
N LYS A 95 -9.19 -14.44 34.15
CA LYS A 95 -9.42 -15.85 34.45
C LYS A 95 -10.64 -16.35 33.69
N GLU A 96 -10.59 -17.61 33.28
CA GLU A 96 -11.68 -18.30 32.55
C GLU A 96 -13.02 -18.25 33.30
N ASN A 97 -13.00 -18.41 34.63
CA ASN A 97 -14.21 -18.31 35.47
C ASN A 97 -14.78 -16.88 35.59
N GLN A 98 -14.05 -15.85 35.17
CA GLN A 98 -14.51 -14.45 35.16
C GLN A 98 -15.22 -14.07 33.87
N VAL A 99 -15.20 -14.95 32.85
CA VAL A 99 -15.90 -14.76 31.56
C VAL A 99 -17.38 -15.17 31.63
N MET A 100 -17.84 -15.59 32.82
CA MET A 100 -19.26 -15.84 33.11
C MET A 100 -19.70 -14.85 34.20
N PRO A 101 -20.32 -13.71 33.86
CA PRO A 101 -21.06 -13.38 32.64
C PRO A 101 -20.20 -12.97 31.44
N LYS A 102 -20.72 -13.19 30.23
CA LYS A 102 -20.08 -12.86 28.94
C LYS A 102 -19.58 -11.41 28.97
N PHE A 103 -18.26 -11.22 28.84
CA PHE A 103 -17.66 -9.88 28.67
C PHE A 103 -18.39 -9.12 27.55
N PRO A 104 -18.59 -7.80 27.69
CA PRO A 104 -19.20 -7.00 26.64
C PRO A 104 -18.32 -6.97 25.38
N ASP A 105 -18.90 -6.51 24.27
CA ASP A 105 -18.10 -6.17 23.11
C ASP A 105 -17.29 -4.91 23.39
N TYR A 106 -15.99 -4.95 23.13
CA TYR A 106 -15.11 -3.79 23.22
C TYR A 106 -15.02 -3.08 21.87
N VAL A 107 -15.17 -1.76 21.88
CA VAL A 107 -15.14 -0.94 20.66
C VAL A 107 -13.75 -0.36 20.44
N ALA A 108 -13.18 -0.62 19.27
CA ALA A 108 -11.88 -0.12 18.82
C ALA A 108 -12.01 0.52 17.43
N ASP A 109 -12.64 1.68 17.36
CA ASP A 109 -12.77 2.42 16.10
C ASP A 109 -11.41 2.99 15.65
N VAL A 110 -11.15 2.94 14.35
CA VAL A 110 -9.86 3.35 13.78
C VAL A 110 -10.08 4.37 12.66
N VAL A 111 -9.50 5.55 12.84
CA VAL A 111 -9.46 6.58 11.81
C VAL A 111 -8.15 6.47 11.03
N LEU A 112 -8.24 6.23 9.72
CA LEU A 112 -7.08 6.24 8.83
C LEU A 112 -6.98 7.57 8.09
N PHE A 113 -5.75 8.10 8.04
CA PHE A 113 -5.43 9.36 7.37
C PHE A 113 -4.81 9.08 6.01
N THR A 114 -5.05 9.93 5.01
CA THR A 114 -4.37 9.80 3.73
C THR A 114 -2.88 10.09 3.90
N ARG A 115 -2.03 9.30 3.26
CA ARG A 115 -0.59 9.49 3.33
C ARG A 115 -0.16 10.59 2.36
N TYR A 116 0.61 11.57 2.83
CA TYR A 116 1.24 12.59 1.99
C TYR A 116 2.76 12.42 1.96
N GLU A 117 3.35 12.60 0.78
CA GLU A 117 4.80 12.57 0.61
C GLU A 117 5.46 13.75 1.34
N GLY A 118 6.58 13.49 2.04
CA GLY A 118 7.29 14.52 2.81
C GLY A 118 6.80 14.71 4.26
N VAL A 119 5.78 13.98 4.70
CA VAL A 119 5.35 13.95 6.11
C VAL A 119 5.96 12.75 6.83
N ASP A 120 6.52 12.99 8.02
CA ASP A 120 6.99 11.90 8.90
C ASP A 120 5.81 11.31 9.68
N TYR A 121 5.55 10.02 9.44
CA TYR A 121 4.48 9.25 10.07
C TYR A 121 5.00 8.22 11.08
N SER A 122 6.29 8.26 11.46
CA SER A 122 6.94 7.33 12.39
C SER A 122 6.24 7.22 13.74
N LEU A 123 5.53 8.26 14.17
CA LEU A 123 4.67 8.24 15.37
C LEU A 123 3.69 7.06 15.36
N PHE A 124 3.15 6.70 14.20
CA PHE A 124 2.13 5.64 14.06
C PHE A 124 2.72 4.23 13.93
N ASP A 125 4.04 4.09 14.05
CA ASP A 125 4.69 2.80 14.27
C ASP A 125 4.47 2.29 15.70
N GLN A 126 4.03 3.17 16.61
CA GLN A 126 3.61 2.85 17.97
C GLN A 126 2.08 2.68 18.06
N PRO A 127 1.58 1.91 19.05
CA PRO A 127 0.15 1.83 19.34
C PRO A 127 -0.43 3.22 19.64
N ILE A 128 -1.59 3.55 19.07
CA ILE A 128 -2.30 4.79 19.37
C ILE A 128 -3.18 4.68 20.62
N ASN A 129 -3.56 3.46 20.97
CA ASN A 129 -4.32 3.13 22.16
C ASN A 129 -3.84 1.78 22.72
N LYS A 130 -4.00 1.61 24.04
CA LYS A 130 -3.63 0.38 24.75
C LYS A 130 -4.79 -0.04 25.63
N TYR A 131 -5.25 -1.26 25.45
CA TYR A 131 -6.32 -1.86 26.24
C TYR A 131 -5.73 -2.92 27.16
N SER A 132 -6.14 -2.92 28.43
CA SER A 132 -5.66 -3.89 29.42
C SER A 132 -6.72 -4.22 30.45
N TYR A 133 -6.69 -5.44 30.97
CA TYR A 133 -7.58 -5.87 32.03
C TYR A 133 -7.32 -5.13 33.33
N ASN A 134 -8.37 -4.57 33.90
CA ASN A 134 -8.39 -3.95 35.21
C ASN A 134 -9.10 -4.88 36.21
N PRO A 135 -8.36 -5.49 37.16
CA PRO A 135 -8.95 -6.41 38.12
C PRO A 135 -9.89 -5.73 39.12
N LYS A 136 -9.82 -4.40 39.28
CA LYS A 136 -10.67 -3.68 40.25
C LYS A 136 -12.13 -3.62 39.82
N ASN A 137 -12.38 -3.46 38.53
CA ASN A 137 -13.72 -3.40 37.95
C ASN A 137 -14.07 -4.63 37.09
N ASN A 138 -13.16 -5.61 37.04
CA ASN A 138 -13.29 -6.83 36.24
C ASN A 138 -13.62 -6.54 34.76
N ASN A 139 -12.98 -5.53 34.19
CA ASN A 139 -13.23 -5.06 32.83
C ASN A 139 -11.91 -4.79 32.09
N ILE A 140 -11.95 -4.70 30.76
CA ILE A 140 -10.85 -4.13 29.98
C ILE A 140 -11.07 -2.63 29.85
N ASP A 141 -10.10 -1.87 30.35
CA ASP A 141 -10.05 -0.42 30.22
C ASP A 141 -8.94 -0.03 29.23
N TYR A 142 -8.89 1.24 28.86
CA TYR A 142 -7.82 1.78 28.03
C TYR A 142 -6.93 2.74 28.84
N ASP A 143 -5.68 2.86 28.41
CA ASP A 143 -4.72 3.77 29.03
C ASP A 143 -5.01 5.23 28.64
N GLU A 144 -5.80 5.92 29.46
CA GLU A 144 -6.20 7.30 29.23
C GLU A 144 -5.02 8.28 29.13
N ALA A 145 -4.00 8.08 29.97
CA ALA A 145 -2.82 8.95 30.00
C ALA A 145 -2.02 8.78 28.72
N TYR A 146 -1.75 7.54 28.33
CA TYR A 146 -1.06 7.22 27.08
C TYR A 146 -1.83 7.72 25.85
N LEU A 147 -3.15 7.49 25.81
CA LEU A 147 -3.99 7.98 24.70
C LEU A 147 -3.97 9.51 24.61
N LYS A 148 -3.96 10.21 25.74
CA LYS A 148 -3.86 11.68 25.78
C LYS A 148 -2.53 12.16 25.21
N ASP A 149 -1.41 11.58 25.62
CA ASP A 149 -0.09 11.95 25.13
C ASP A 149 0.04 11.67 23.63
N MET A 150 -0.50 10.53 23.18
CA MET A 150 -0.49 10.18 21.77
C MET A 150 -1.37 11.10 20.91
N LYS A 151 -2.52 11.54 21.42
CA LYS A 151 -3.36 12.56 20.77
C LYS A 151 -2.62 13.89 20.64
N ALA A 152 -1.84 14.28 21.65
CA ALA A 152 -1.03 15.49 21.58
C ALA A 152 0.06 15.39 20.50
N ALA A 153 0.78 14.25 20.43
CA ALA A 153 1.77 14.00 19.39
C ALA A 153 1.16 13.95 17.97
N MET A 154 -0.02 13.33 17.84
CA MET A 154 -0.77 13.24 16.57
C MET A 154 -1.11 14.63 16.01
N LYS A 155 -1.39 15.60 16.88
CA LYS A 155 -1.67 16.97 16.48
C LYS A 155 -0.48 17.64 15.78
N GLU A 156 0.75 17.34 16.20
CA GLU A 156 1.94 17.89 15.55
C GLU A 156 2.15 17.27 14.15
N VAL A 157 1.87 15.98 13.99
CA VAL A 157 1.88 15.33 12.66
C VAL A 157 0.83 15.95 11.74
N GLN A 158 -0.37 16.20 12.26
CA GLN A 158 -1.44 16.85 11.49
C GLN A 158 -1.06 18.28 11.03
N LYS A 159 -0.32 19.03 11.84
CA LYS A 159 0.18 20.36 11.42
C LYS A 159 1.18 20.23 10.27
N ALA A 160 2.16 19.33 10.39
CA ALA A 160 3.14 19.08 9.33
C ALA A 160 2.45 18.65 8.02
N GLU A 161 1.43 17.80 8.13
CA GLU A 161 0.61 17.40 6.99
C GLU A 161 -0.11 18.58 6.33
N GLN A 162 -0.73 19.47 7.11
CA GLN A 162 -1.38 20.67 6.59
C GLN A 162 -0.43 21.60 5.83
N GLU A 163 0.80 21.75 6.32
CA GLU A 163 1.84 22.55 5.66
C GLU A 163 2.25 21.96 4.30
N VAL A 164 2.47 20.64 4.25
CA VAL A 164 2.79 19.92 3.00
C VAL A 164 1.64 20.02 2.00
N ILE A 165 0.40 19.80 2.44
CA ILE A 165 -0.79 19.90 1.58
C ILE A 165 -0.94 21.32 1.03
N LYS A 166 -0.71 22.35 1.86
CA LYS A 166 -0.78 23.75 1.42
C LYS A 166 0.27 24.05 0.36
N ALA A 167 1.52 23.67 0.61
CA ALA A 167 2.61 23.87 -0.33
C ALA A 167 2.37 23.13 -1.67
N ALA A 168 1.86 21.90 -1.62
CA ALA A 168 1.50 21.12 -2.80
C ALA A 168 0.41 21.82 -3.63
N ARG A 169 -0.65 22.33 -2.98
CA ARG A 169 -1.72 23.08 -3.65
C ARG A 169 -1.24 24.38 -4.28
N GLU A 170 -0.37 25.11 -3.59
CA GLU A 170 0.20 26.36 -4.12
C GLU A 170 1.06 26.12 -5.35
N LYS A 171 1.91 25.07 -5.32
CA LYS A 171 2.71 24.64 -6.48
C LYS A 171 1.83 24.23 -7.66
N GLU A 172 0.81 23.40 -7.43
CA GLU A 172 -0.12 22.96 -8.47
C GLU A 172 -0.86 24.15 -9.12
N LEU A 173 -1.27 25.14 -8.32
CA LEU A 173 -1.92 26.35 -8.81
C LEU A 173 -0.95 27.20 -9.65
N ALA A 174 0.31 27.32 -9.23
CA ALA A 174 1.34 28.03 -9.97
C ALA A 174 1.62 27.36 -11.32
N ASP A 175 1.78 26.04 -11.34
CA ASP A 175 2.00 25.26 -12.56
C ASP A 175 0.80 25.38 -13.53
N LYS A 176 -0.43 25.33 -13.01
CA LYS A 176 -1.66 25.56 -13.80
C LYS A 176 -1.75 26.98 -14.38
N LYS A 177 -1.29 28.00 -13.65
CA LYS A 177 -1.23 29.39 -14.15
C LYS A 177 -0.18 29.54 -15.24
N LEU A 178 1.01 28.96 -15.05
CA LEU A 178 2.10 28.94 -16.02
C LEU A 178 1.67 28.24 -17.32
N ALA A 179 0.97 27.11 -17.21
CA ALA A 179 0.43 26.35 -18.34
C ALA A 179 -0.69 27.08 -19.11
N LYS A 180 -1.39 28.03 -18.47
CA LYS A 180 -2.40 28.89 -19.12
C LYS A 180 -1.77 30.09 -19.81
N GLN A 181 -0.75 30.70 -19.21
CA GLN A 181 -0.02 31.83 -19.80
C GLN A 181 0.77 31.42 -21.05
N SER A 182 1.34 30.22 -21.08
CA SER A 182 2.05 29.69 -22.24
C SER A 182 1.15 29.36 -23.45
N LYS A 183 -0.19 29.34 -23.28
CA LYS A 183 -1.17 29.15 -24.38
C LYS A 183 -1.67 30.45 -25.03
N VAL A 184 -1.30 31.63 -24.53
CA VAL A 184 -1.80 32.94 -25.04
C VAL A 184 -0.88 33.58 -26.10
N GLY A 185 0.25 32.94 -26.44
CA GLY A 185 1.26 33.48 -27.37
C GLY A 185 1.16 33.05 -28.85
N TYR A 186 0.01 32.55 -29.34
CA TYR A 186 -0.12 32.13 -30.75
C TYR A 186 -0.76 33.23 -31.61
N ILE A 187 0.05 33.95 -32.40
CA ILE A 187 -0.39 34.83 -33.48
C ILE A 187 -0.41 34.01 -34.78
N PRO A 188 -1.58 33.78 -35.44
CA PRO A 188 -1.61 33.06 -36.70
C PRO A 188 -1.11 33.95 -37.85
N GLN A 189 0.01 33.61 -38.47
CA GLN A 189 0.47 34.26 -39.70
C GLN A 189 -0.41 33.85 -40.89
N ARG A 190 -1.00 34.85 -41.57
CA ARG A 190 -1.73 34.72 -42.84
C ARG A 190 -0.74 34.49 -44.00
N LYS A 191 -1.02 33.51 -44.87
CA LYS A 191 -0.37 33.34 -46.19
C LYS A 191 -1.14 34.10 -47.28
N PRO A 192 -0.49 34.80 -48.23
CA PRO A 192 -1.11 35.20 -49.48
C PRO A 192 -0.96 34.10 -50.55
N ALA A 193 -1.96 34.02 -51.43
CA ALA A 193 -2.05 33.11 -52.58
C ALA A 193 -1.32 33.65 -53.80
N ILE A 194 -0.88 32.78 -54.73
CA ILE A 194 -1.00 32.91 -56.21
C ILE A 194 -0.62 31.57 -56.89
N ALA A 195 -1.41 31.23 -57.91
CA ALA A 195 -1.40 30.07 -58.80
C ALA A 195 -0.29 30.15 -59.88
N SER A 196 0.38 29.04 -60.22
CA SER A 196 0.15 28.09 -61.34
C SER A 196 1.05 28.31 -62.57
N THR A 197 1.85 27.30 -62.95
CA THR A 197 1.81 26.61 -64.27
C THR A 197 2.86 25.48 -64.31
N SER A 198 2.46 24.39 -64.97
CA SER A 198 2.96 23.02 -65.12
C SER A 198 4.25 22.77 -65.92
N VAL A 199 4.99 21.69 -65.60
CA VAL A 199 5.47 20.61 -66.52
C VAL A 199 5.60 19.27 -65.73
N GLN A 200 5.44 18.15 -66.43
CA GLN A 200 5.08 16.79 -66.02
C GLN A 200 6.20 15.88 -65.45
N ASN A 201 5.72 14.96 -64.59
CA ASN A 201 6.10 13.54 -64.37
C ASN A 201 7.50 13.15 -63.85
N SER A 202 7.56 12.71 -62.58
CA SER A 202 7.43 11.28 -62.23
C SER A 202 7.11 11.09 -60.74
N ASP A 203 6.27 10.08 -60.49
CA ASP A 203 5.83 9.44 -59.25
C ASP A 203 4.74 10.07 -58.36
N LYS A 204 3.71 9.23 -58.15
CA LYS A 204 2.39 9.47 -57.56
C LYS A 204 2.46 9.69 -56.03
N THR A 205 2.05 10.88 -55.60
CA THR A 205 0.76 11.19 -54.93
C THR A 205 0.21 10.22 -53.86
N ILE A 206 -0.34 10.56 -52.68
CA ILE A 206 -0.59 11.72 -51.78
C ILE A 206 -1.02 11.01 -50.44
N VAL A 207 -0.76 11.46 -49.21
CA VAL A 207 -1.67 12.24 -48.33
C VAL A 207 -0.95 12.59 -47.01
N ILE A 208 -1.12 13.85 -46.64
CA ILE A 208 -0.66 14.58 -45.46
C ILE A 208 -1.35 14.09 -44.18
N SER A 209 -0.62 14.01 -43.07
CA SER A 209 -1.14 14.31 -41.73
C SER A 209 0.01 14.73 -40.82
N ASN A 210 0.03 16.02 -40.45
CA ASN A 210 0.77 16.50 -39.30
C ASN A 210 0.49 15.59 -38.10
N THR A 211 1.53 14.98 -37.53
CA THR A 211 1.49 14.62 -36.11
C THR A 211 2.78 15.12 -35.49
N VAL A 212 2.62 16.21 -34.75
CA VAL A 212 3.50 16.57 -33.64
C VAL A 212 3.52 15.36 -32.72
N VAL A 213 4.48 14.45 -32.90
CA VAL A 213 4.83 13.52 -31.83
C VAL A 213 5.66 14.36 -30.87
N ASN A 214 4.97 14.77 -29.82
CA ASN A 214 5.50 15.37 -28.62
C ASN A 214 6.65 14.47 -28.13
N LYS A 215 7.88 14.75 -28.57
CA LYS A 215 9.10 14.21 -27.96
C LYS A 215 9.08 14.71 -26.52
N LYS A 216 8.55 13.89 -25.60
CA LYS A 216 8.80 14.02 -24.16
C LYS A 216 10.32 14.10 -24.06
N ALA A 217 10.84 15.28 -23.72
CA ALA A 217 12.27 15.52 -23.66
C ALA A 217 12.90 14.43 -22.78
N LEU A 218 13.80 13.63 -23.37
CA LEU A 218 14.56 12.64 -22.62
C LEU A 218 15.33 13.39 -21.54
N THR A 219 15.11 13.03 -20.27
CA THR A 219 15.87 13.61 -19.18
C THR A 219 17.33 13.16 -19.30
N PRO A 220 18.32 13.95 -18.83
CA PRO A 220 19.74 13.56 -18.85
C PRO A 220 20.00 12.20 -18.21
N ASN A 221 19.16 11.80 -17.25
CA ASN A 221 19.21 10.49 -16.61
C ASN A 221 18.83 9.35 -17.57
N VAL A 222 17.82 9.52 -18.44
CA VAL A 222 17.42 8.50 -19.43
C VAL A 222 18.50 8.29 -20.50
N LEU A 223 19.18 9.36 -20.93
CA LEU A 223 20.30 9.28 -21.87
C LEU A 223 21.52 8.57 -21.27
N ALA A 224 21.80 8.76 -19.98
CA ALA A 224 22.87 8.05 -19.28
C ALA A 224 22.56 6.55 -19.10
N LEU A 225 21.29 6.17 -18.91
CA LEU A 225 20.87 4.77 -18.85
C LEU A 225 20.98 4.10 -20.25
N LEU A 226 20.60 4.78 -21.33
CA LEU A 226 20.76 4.28 -22.71
C LEU A 226 22.22 3.98 -23.08
N ALA A 227 23.18 4.74 -22.55
CA ALA A 227 24.60 4.49 -22.77
C ALA A 227 25.17 3.33 -21.91
N LYS A 228 24.46 2.95 -20.83
CA LYS A 228 24.94 2.00 -19.81
C LYS A 228 24.32 0.61 -19.94
N TYR A 229 23.07 0.50 -20.40
CA TYR A 229 22.32 -0.76 -20.43
C TYR A 229 22.06 -1.20 -21.88
N GLN A 230 22.36 -2.47 -22.19
CA GLN A 230 22.08 -3.06 -23.50
C GLN A 230 20.58 -3.32 -23.69
N PRO A 231 20.10 -3.48 -24.95
CA PRO A 231 18.72 -3.88 -25.22
C PRO A 231 18.30 -5.13 -24.42
N GLY A 232 17.11 -5.09 -23.83
CA GLY A 232 16.59 -6.12 -22.94
C GLY A 232 16.23 -5.59 -21.55
N VAL A 233 16.04 -6.51 -20.59
CA VAL A 233 15.74 -6.18 -19.19
C VAL A 233 17.00 -6.37 -18.35
N THR A 234 17.45 -5.31 -17.67
CA THR A 234 18.45 -5.39 -16.61
C THR A 234 17.77 -5.28 -15.25
N GLU A 235 18.14 -6.13 -14.29
CA GLU A 235 17.62 -6.09 -12.93
C GLU A 235 18.72 -5.64 -11.94
N GLU A 236 18.37 -4.72 -11.06
CA GLU A 236 19.20 -4.24 -9.96
C GLU A 236 18.43 -4.37 -8.65
N ILE A 237 19.15 -4.77 -7.60
CA ILE A 237 18.60 -4.86 -6.25
C ILE A 237 19.15 -3.71 -5.42
N ILE A 238 18.26 -2.88 -4.90
CA ILE A 238 18.59 -1.77 -4.02
C ILE A 238 18.07 -2.10 -2.63
N GLN A 239 19.00 -2.32 -1.71
CA GLN A 239 18.68 -2.60 -0.32
C GLN A 239 18.62 -1.29 0.48
N GLY A 240 17.43 -0.94 0.94
CA GLY A 240 17.21 0.16 1.88
C GLY A 240 16.95 -0.35 3.29
N LYS A 241 16.94 0.56 4.27
CA LYS A 241 16.79 0.23 5.70
C LYS A 241 15.54 -0.61 6.04
N ASN A 242 14.42 -0.37 5.35
CA ASN A 242 13.13 -1.04 5.60
C ASN A 242 12.43 -1.51 4.31
N VAL A 243 13.15 -1.46 3.18
CA VAL A 243 12.59 -1.77 1.86
C VAL A 243 13.65 -2.42 1.00
N TYR A 244 13.26 -3.49 0.32
CA TYR A 244 14.02 -4.17 -0.69
C TYR A 244 13.42 -3.80 -2.05
N ILE A 245 14.18 -3.13 -2.91
CA ILE A 245 13.68 -2.64 -4.19
C ILE A 245 14.30 -3.45 -5.31
N ILE A 246 13.44 -4.11 -6.11
CA ILE A 246 13.82 -4.69 -7.39
C ILE A 246 13.58 -3.62 -8.45
N GLN A 247 14.65 -3.09 -9.03
CA GLN A 247 14.60 -2.14 -10.12
C GLN A 247 14.89 -2.85 -11.43
N ARG A 248 13.97 -2.76 -12.41
CA ARG A 248 14.18 -3.31 -13.76
C ARG A 248 14.26 -2.18 -14.78
N ILE A 249 15.30 -2.16 -15.58
CA ILE A 249 15.47 -1.21 -16.68
C ILE A 249 15.21 -1.98 -17.96
N LEU A 250 14.13 -1.63 -18.66
CA LEU A 250 13.77 -2.22 -19.95
C LEU A 250 14.22 -1.26 -21.06
N VAL A 251 15.15 -1.71 -21.89
CA VAL A 251 15.59 -1.03 -23.10
C VAL A 251 15.03 -1.78 -24.31
N LYS A 252 14.13 -1.16 -25.08
CA LYS A 252 13.57 -1.75 -26.31
C LYS A 252 13.58 -0.71 -27.42
N GLU A 253 14.25 -1.03 -28.53
CA GLU A 253 14.44 -0.10 -29.65
C GLU A 253 15.16 1.19 -29.19
N GLU A 254 14.47 2.34 -29.19
CA GLU A 254 14.98 3.63 -28.71
C GLU A 254 14.30 4.10 -27.40
N GLU A 255 13.52 3.22 -26.77
CA GLU A 255 12.75 3.52 -25.55
C GLU A 255 13.36 2.85 -24.32
N VAL A 256 13.30 3.55 -23.19
CA VAL A 256 13.73 3.06 -21.88
C VAL A 256 12.63 3.29 -20.87
N TRP A 257 12.28 2.23 -20.15
CA TRP A 257 11.38 2.29 -19.00
C TRP A 257 12.10 1.83 -17.74
N ILE A 258 11.81 2.51 -16.64
CA ILE A 258 12.29 2.13 -15.31
C ILE A 258 11.13 1.58 -14.52
N TYR A 259 11.23 0.31 -14.12
CA TYR A 259 10.29 -0.36 -13.25
C TYR A 259 10.88 -0.50 -11.85
N GLN A 260 10.06 -0.35 -10.82
CA GLN A 260 10.45 -0.58 -9.43
C GLN A 260 9.39 -1.39 -8.69
N LYS A 261 9.78 -2.54 -8.13
CA LYS A 261 8.98 -3.33 -7.19
C LYS A 261 9.58 -3.18 -5.80
N LYS A 262 8.88 -2.44 -4.93
CA LYS A 262 9.29 -2.15 -3.55
C LYS A 262 8.65 -3.17 -2.63
N ILE A 263 9.47 -4.03 -2.04
CA ILE A 263 9.08 -5.06 -1.07
C ILE A 263 9.47 -4.53 0.31
N PHE A 264 8.48 -4.18 1.10
CA PHE A 264 8.72 -3.65 2.43
C PHE A 264 8.83 -4.78 3.45
N ASN A 265 9.62 -4.58 4.51
CA ASN A 265 9.80 -5.57 5.57
C ASN A 265 8.48 -5.94 6.31
N TRP A 266 7.49 -5.05 6.28
CA TRP A 266 6.14 -5.29 6.81
C TRP A 266 5.22 -6.07 5.85
N GLY A 267 5.73 -6.56 4.71
CA GLY A 267 5.03 -7.45 3.79
C GLY A 267 4.30 -6.74 2.63
N GLY A 268 4.34 -5.41 2.57
CA GLY A 268 3.77 -4.65 1.46
C GLY A 268 4.57 -4.76 0.18
N VAL A 269 3.87 -4.71 -0.95
CA VAL A 269 4.46 -4.64 -2.28
C VAL A 269 3.84 -3.46 -3.03
N ALA A 270 4.68 -2.60 -3.60
CA ALA A 270 4.25 -1.51 -4.48
C ALA A 270 5.08 -1.52 -5.77
N CYS A 271 4.41 -1.44 -6.93
CA CYS A 271 5.05 -1.49 -8.23
C CYS A 271 4.88 -0.16 -8.99
N PHE A 272 5.93 0.26 -9.70
CA PHE A 272 5.95 1.52 -10.43
C PHE A 272 6.56 1.34 -11.83
N ARG A 273 6.11 2.13 -12.81
CA ARG A 273 6.75 2.35 -14.11
C ARG A 273 6.93 3.85 -14.31
N ASP A 274 8.17 4.31 -14.49
CA ASP A 274 8.51 5.74 -14.65
C ASP A 274 7.88 6.65 -13.59
N ASN A 275 7.87 6.18 -12.34
CA ASN A 275 7.25 6.77 -11.14
C ASN A 275 5.70 6.73 -11.07
N GLU A 276 5.01 6.17 -12.07
CA GLU A 276 3.56 5.95 -12.01
C GLU A 276 3.26 4.57 -11.39
N SER A 277 2.26 4.50 -10.51
CA SER A 277 1.86 3.24 -9.86
C SER A 277 1.25 2.27 -10.87
N ILE A 278 1.65 1.01 -10.78
CA ILE A 278 1.13 -0.10 -11.59
C ILE A 278 0.85 -1.31 -10.69
N THR A 279 0.09 -2.28 -11.19
CA THR A 279 -0.11 -3.54 -10.47
C THR A 279 1.13 -4.43 -10.57
N GLU A 280 1.29 -5.34 -9.62
CA GLU A 280 2.35 -6.37 -9.66
C GLU A 280 2.26 -7.24 -10.92
N GLY A 281 1.04 -7.56 -11.38
CA GLY A 281 0.84 -8.29 -12.63
C GLY A 281 1.34 -7.53 -13.86
N ILE A 282 1.15 -6.21 -13.93
CA ILE A 282 1.70 -5.37 -15.01
C ILE A 282 3.23 -5.36 -14.93
N PHE A 283 3.79 -5.24 -13.72
CA PHE A 283 5.24 -5.29 -13.52
C PHE A 283 5.82 -6.59 -14.04
N ASP A 284 5.26 -7.74 -13.66
CA ASP A 284 5.76 -9.05 -14.10
C ASP A 284 5.54 -9.27 -15.60
N GLN A 285 4.38 -8.89 -16.14
CA GLN A 285 4.08 -9.06 -17.57
C GLN A 285 4.98 -8.19 -18.47
N GLU A 286 5.21 -6.93 -18.13
CA GLU A 286 5.96 -6.00 -18.97
C GLU A 286 7.48 -6.22 -18.88
N THR A 287 7.96 -6.87 -17.81
CA THR A 287 9.40 -7.07 -17.55
C THR A 287 9.87 -8.53 -17.61
N SER A 288 9.01 -9.47 -18.00
CA SER A 288 9.33 -10.90 -18.11
C SER A 288 10.05 -11.28 -19.42
N ALA A 289 10.14 -10.37 -20.40
CA ALA A 289 10.81 -10.62 -21.66
C ALA A 289 12.34 -10.49 -21.54
N ASN A 290 13.07 -11.59 -21.75
CA ASN A 290 14.55 -11.65 -21.80
C ASN A 290 15.25 -11.02 -20.58
N LEU A 291 15.02 -11.57 -19.39
CA LEU A 291 15.96 -11.40 -18.27
C LEU A 291 17.32 -11.92 -18.71
N ASN A 292 18.25 -11.03 -19.06
CA ASN A 292 19.58 -11.41 -19.51
C ASN A 292 20.38 -11.85 -18.26
N PRO A 293 20.74 -13.14 -18.11
CA PRO A 293 21.29 -13.67 -16.85
C PRO A 293 22.74 -13.24 -16.57
N SER A 294 23.29 -12.28 -17.33
CA SER A 294 24.75 -12.05 -17.40
C SER A 294 25.24 -10.66 -16.96
N PHE A 295 24.46 -9.90 -16.19
CA PHE A 295 24.97 -8.67 -15.57
C PHE A 295 24.68 -8.57 -14.06
N ASN A 296 25.78 -8.72 -13.32
CA ASN A 296 26.01 -8.59 -11.89
C ASN A 296 25.01 -7.75 -11.08
N THR A 297 24.51 -8.40 -10.02
CA THR A 297 23.97 -7.81 -8.78
C THR A 297 24.94 -6.76 -8.24
N THR A 298 24.75 -5.50 -8.62
CA THR A 298 25.46 -4.40 -7.98
C THR A 298 24.58 -3.92 -6.84
N VAL A 299 24.86 -4.40 -5.63
CA VAL A 299 24.23 -3.90 -4.41
C VAL A 299 24.74 -2.47 -4.18
N SER A 300 23.96 -1.49 -4.60
CA SER A 300 24.24 -0.09 -4.29
C SER A 300 23.64 0.22 -2.91
N SER A 301 24.45 0.19 -1.86
CA SER A 301 24.07 0.72 -0.55
C SER A 301 24.05 2.25 -0.58
N LYS A 302 22.92 2.87 -0.26
CA LYS A 302 22.81 4.30 0.04
C LYS A 302 22.29 4.48 1.46
#